data_AF-A0A2K8T527-F1
#
_entry.id   AF-A0A2K8T527-F1
#
_cell.length_a   1.000
_cell.length_b   1.000
_cell.length_c   1.000
_cell.angle_alpha   90.00
_cell.angle_beta   90.00
_cell.angle_gamma   90.00
#
_symmetry.space_group_name_H-M   'P 1'
#
loop_
_entity.id
_entity.type
_entity.pdbx_description
1 polymer ?
#
loop_
_entity_poly.entity_id
_entity_poly.type
_entity_poly.pdbx_seq_one_letter_code
_entity_poly.pdbx_strand_id
1 'polypeptide(L)'
;MTPSGDRTNSVTNNSATFLMSNMIAQAPDNNQGIWANLEEYSRTLVGQGKELYIISGGYGMGGTGSNGRFYTIANGRVQVPNTTWKIIVVLDNPGLGLAGVTTRTRVIAVNIPNMQGVRIANWRNYRVSVNSLESLTGYNFLSQVSTSIQSVIEAQVDNL
;
A
#
# COMPACT_ATOMS: atom_id res chain seq x y z
N MET A 1 5.85 -3.72 -5.82
CA MET A 1 5.20 -3.64 -4.52
C MET A 1 4.23 -4.79 -4.27
N THR A 2 3.81 -5.55 -5.29
CA THR A 2 2.97 -6.73 -5.08
C THR A 2 3.79 -7.82 -4.37
N PRO A 3 3.41 -8.26 -3.16
CA PRO A 3 4.16 -9.26 -2.42
C PRO A 3 3.99 -10.66 -3.03
N SER A 4 5.02 -11.49 -2.91
CA SER A 4 4.99 -12.87 -3.43
C SER A 4 3.89 -13.71 -2.76
N GLY A 5 3.61 -13.45 -1.49
CA GLY A 5 2.54 -14.11 -0.72
C GLY A 5 1.13 -13.92 -1.27
N ASP A 6 0.91 -12.89 -2.11
CA ASP A 6 -0.39 -12.63 -2.75
C ASP A 6 -0.51 -13.28 -4.14
N ARG A 7 0.54 -13.98 -4.60
CA ARG A 7 0.61 -14.64 -5.91
C ARG A 7 1.17 -16.04 -5.77
N THR A 8 0.40 -16.94 -5.18
CA THR A 8 0.80 -18.34 -4.90
C THR A 8 0.06 -19.37 -5.76
N ASN A 9 -0.81 -18.92 -6.68
CA ASN A 9 -1.65 -19.80 -7.49
C ASN A 9 -0.90 -20.49 -8.65
N SER A 10 0.27 -19.99 -9.05
CA SER A 10 1.16 -20.65 -9.99
C SER A 10 2.60 -20.15 -9.83
N VAL A 11 3.57 -20.96 -10.25
CA VAL A 11 4.99 -20.57 -10.25
C VAL A 11 5.23 -19.33 -11.11
N THR A 12 4.55 -19.23 -12.27
CA THR A 12 4.65 -18.07 -13.17
C THR A 12 4.17 -16.79 -12.49
N ASN A 13 3.01 -16.83 -11.83
CA ASN A 13 2.46 -15.64 -11.15
C ASN A 13 3.32 -15.24 -9.95
N ASN A 14 3.86 -16.20 -9.21
CA ASN A 14 4.76 -15.92 -8.11
C ASN A 14 6.07 -15.28 -8.61
N SER A 15 6.69 -15.88 -9.62
CA SER A 15 7.94 -15.41 -10.24
C SER A 15 7.83 -13.98 -10.76
N ALA A 16 6.66 -13.61 -11.31
CA ALA A 16 6.42 -12.24 -11.79
C ALA A 16 6.56 -11.18 -10.68
N THR A 17 6.35 -11.53 -9.41
CA THR A 17 6.53 -10.60 -8.28
C THR A 17 8.00 -10.26 -8.00
N PHE A 18 8.95 -11.05 -8.52
CA PHE A 18 10.39 -10.85 -8.32
C PHE A 18 11.05 -9.98 -9.41
N LEU A 19 10.28 -9.51 -10.39
CA LEU A 19 10.79 -8.56 -11.38
C LEU A 19 11.20 -7.24 -10.70
N MET A 20 12.34 -6.66 -11.08
CA MET A 20 12.83 -5.40 -10.47
C MET A 20 11.91 -4.20 -10.72
N SER A 21 11.06 -4.25 -11.76
CA SER A 21 9.98 -3.28 -11.97
C SER A 21 8.92 -3.31 -10.87
N ASN A 22 8.84 -4.39 -10.10
CA ASN A 22 8.00 -4.54 -8.92
C ASN A 22 8.77 -4.22 -7.61
N MET A 23 9.99 -3.68 -7.66
CA MET A 23 10.78 -3.39 -6.45
C MET A 23 10.94 -1.89 -6.22
N ILE A 24 10.91 -1.47 -4.95
CA ILE A 24 11.38 -0.15 -4.51
C ILE A 24 12.39 -0.35 -3.38
N ALA A 25 13.31 0.60 -3.18
CA ALA A 25 14.25 0.53 -2.07
C ALA A 25 13.52 0.77 -0.73
N GLN A 26 13.40 -0.25 0.10
CA GLN A 26 12.77 -0.17 1.41
C GLN A 26 13.78 -0.39 2.54
N ALA A 27 13.64 0.38 3.62
CA ALA A 27 14.38 0.14 4.84
C ALA A 27 13.99 -1.24 5.43
N PRO A 28 14.95 -2.04 5.94
CA PRO A 28 14.66 -3.36 6.51
C PRO A 28 13.55 -3.37 7.56
N ASP A 29 13.52 -2.39 8.48
CA ASP A 29 12.46 -2.30 9.50
C ASP A 29 11.08 -1.99 8.93
N ASN A 30 11.01 -1.21 7.84
CA ASN A 30 9.77 -0.98 7.11
C ASN A 30 9.29 -2.31 6.50
N ASN A 31 10.14 -2.94 5.67
CA ASN A 31 9.81 -4.15 4.92
C ASN A 31 9.48 -5.36 5.82
N GLN A 32 10.33 -5.66 6.80
CA GLN A 32 10.21 -6.88 7.63
C GLN A 32 9.28 -6.70 8.84
N GLY A 33 8.77 -5.50 9.06
CA GLY A 33 7.92 -5.16 10.20
C GLY A 33 6.58 -4.62 9.74
N ILE A 34 6.40 -3.31 9.89
CA ILE A 34 5.14 -2.61 9.68
C ILE A 34 4.50 -2.88 8.29
N TRP A 35 5.29 -2.96 7.21
CA TRP A 35 4.76 -3.22 5.87
C TRP A 35 4.29 -4.67 5.70
N ALA A 36 5.11 -5.65 6.11
CA ALA A 36 4.74 -7.06 6.12
C ALA A 36 3.49 -7.32 6.99
N ASN A 37 3.35 -6.62 8.12
CA ASN A 37 2.16 -6.73 8.97
C ASN A 37 0.88 -6.25 8.27
N LEU A 38 0.95 -5.20 7.45
CA LEU A 38 -0.20 -4.74 6.65
C LEU A 38 -0.52 -5.70 5.50
N GLU A 39 0.49 -6.30 4.88
CA GLU A 39 0.32 -7.35 3.87
C GLU A 39 -0.36 -8.59 4.46
N GLU A 40 0.06 -9.02 5.65
CA GLU A 40 -0.57 -10.12 6.36
C GLU A 40 -2.00 -9.81 6.78
N TYR A 41 -2.27 -8.58 7.23
CA TYR A 41 -3.64 -8.15 7.51
C TYR A 41 -4.52 -8.18 6.24
N SER A 42 -3.97 -7.82 5.08
CA SER A 42 -4.68 -7.91 3.80
C SER A 42 -5.05 -9.36 3.48
N ARG A 43 -4.13 -10.30 3.67
CA ARG A 43 -4.40 -11.74 3.53
C ARG A 43 -5.42 -12.26 4.56
N THR A 44 -5.38 -11.74 5.78
CA THR A 44 -6.38 -12.06 6.81
C THR A 44 -7.79 -11.66 6.35
N LEU A 45 -7.95 -10.46 5.78
CA LEU A 45 -9.24 -10.01 5.23
C LEU A 45 -9.71 -10.92 4.07
N VAL A 46 -8.81 -11.32 3.18
CA VAL A 46 -9.15 -12.27 2.10
C VAL A 46 -9.56 -13.63 2.68
N GLY A 47 -8.86 -14.12 3.70
CA GLY A 47 -9.21 -15.35 4.42
C GLY A 47 -10.57 -15.29 5.14
N GLN A 48 -11.09 -14.08 5.41
CA GLN A 48 -12.44 -13.84 5.92
C GLN A 48 -13.51 -13.78 4.82
N GLY A 49 -13.16 -14.10 3.57
CA GLY A 49 -14.09 -14.12 2.44
C GLY A 49 -14.27 -12.76 1.76
N LYS A 50 -13.36 -11.80 1.99
CA LYS A 50 -13.40 -10.48 1.33
C LYS A 50 -12.62 -10.48 0.03
N GLU A 51 -12.95 -9.54 -0.86
CA GLU A 51 -12.17 -9.24 -2.06
C GLU A 51 -11.49 -7.87 -1.89
N LEU A 52 -10.20 -7.78 -2.25
CA LEU A 52 -9.41 -6.57 -2.08
C LEU A 52 -8.90 -6.03 -3.41
N TYR A 53 -9.01 -4.72 -3.60
CA TYR A 53 -8.28 -3.98 -4.63
C TYR A 53 -7.21 -3.12 -3.98
N ILE A 54 -5.95 -3.34 -4.35
CA ILE A 54 -4.78 -2.75 -3.68
C ILE A 54 -3.96 -1.92 -4.67
N ILE A 55 -3.63 -0.69 -4.27
CA ILE A 55 -2.71 0.20 -4.97
C ILE A 55 -1.61 0.59 -3.99
N SER A 56 -0.35 0.56 -4.41
CA SER A 56 0.78 0.91 -3.52
C SER A 56 1.98 1.45 -4.27
N GLY A 57 2.83 2.19 -3.55
CA GLY A 57 4.04 2.79 -4.11
C GLY A 57 4.93 3.44 -3.06
N GLY A 58 6.00 4.07 -3.54
CA GLY A 58 6.84 4.97 -2.74
C GLY A 58 6.58 6.43 -3.11
N TYR A 59 6.92 7.36 -2.21
CA TYR A 59 6.88 8.80 -2.51
C TYR A 59 8.08 9.54 -1.90
N GLY A 60 8.45 10.65 -2.53
CA GLY A 60 9.56 11.51 -2.10
C GLY A 60 10.93 10.86 -2.25
N MET A 61 11.95 11.47 -1.65
CA MET A 61 13.32 10.97 -1.63
C MET A 61 13.91 11.05 -0.21
N GLY A 62 14.80 10.12 0.12
CA GLY A 62 15.58 10.21 1.35
C GLY A 62 15.17 9.22 2.44
N GLY A 63 14.85 7.97 2.09
CA GLY A 63 14.64 6.90 3.07
C GLY A 63 15.92 6.55 3.85
N THR A 64 15.75 6.03 5.07
CA THR A 64 16.86 5.74 5.99
C THR A 64 16.94 4.24 6.31
N GLY A 65 17.85 3.52 5.65
CA GLY A 65 18.08 2.09 5.89
C GLY A 65 19.14 1.85 6.97
N SER A 66 19.58 0.60 7.10
CA SER A 66 20.62 0.19 8.06
C SER A 66 21.96 0.93 7.89
N ASN A 67 22.25 1.41 6.67
CA ASN A 67 23.48 2.14 6.34
C ASN A 67 23.30 3.67 6.35
N GLY A 68 22.20 4.17 6.93
CA GLY A 68 21.88 5.59 6.98
C GLY A 68 20.92 6.04 5.87
N ARG A 69 20.87 7.36 5.66
CA ARG A 69 19.94 8.01 4.74
C ARG A 69 20.48 8.03 3.31
N PHE A 70 19.66 7.59 2.36
CA PHE A 70 20.00 7.61 0.93
C PHE A 70 18.89 8.28 0.12
N TYR A 71 19.28 9.03 -0.90
CA TYR A 71 18.35 9.59 -1.90
C TYR A 71 18.25 8.69 -3.12
N THR A 72 19.36 8.05 -3.49
CA THR A 72 19.46 7.10 -4.60
C THR A 72 20.44 5.97 -4.26
N ILE A 73 20.26 4.82 -4.91
CA ILE A 73 21.21 3.69 -4.92
C ILE A 73 21.52 3.29 -6.37
N ALA A 74 22.36 2.27 -6.56
CA ALA A 74 22.75 1.73 -7.87
C ALA A 74 23.27 2.81 -8.82
N ASN A 75 24.24 3.62 -8.36
CA ASN A 75 24.85 4.73 -9.10
C ASN A 75 23.80 5.73 -9.63
N GLY A 76 22.82 6.09 -8.80
CA GLY A 76 21.80 7.09 -9.12
C GLY A 76 20.59 6.56 -9.90
N ARG A 77 20.58 5.28 -10.30
CA ARG A 77 19.52 4.72 -11.17
C ARG A 77 18.25 4.35 -10.42
N VAL A 78 18.32 4.19 -9.10
CA VAL A 78 17.18 3.80 -8.28
C VAL A 78 17.00 4.84 -7.17
N GLN A 79 15.88 5.55 -7.21
CA GLN A 79 15.48 6.47 -6.16
C GLN A 79 15.07 5.71 -4.88
N VAL A 80 15.45 6.25 -3.73
CA VAL A 80 15.04 5.73 -2.42
C VAL A 80 13.90 6.60 -1.88
N PRO A 81 12.67 6.09 -1.81
CA PRO A 81 11.53 6.87 -1.35
C PRO A 81 11.65 7.25 0.12
N ASN A 82 11.12 8.41 0.50
CA ASN A 82 11.01 8.83 1.91
C ASN A 82 9.88 8.09 2.63
N THR A 83 8.79 7.78 1.92
CA THR A 83 7.66 7.04 2.47
C THR A 83 7.18 5.96 1.52
N THR A 84 6.48 4.97 2.06
CA THR A 84 5.75 3.94 1.32
C THR A 84 4.29 4.02 1.66
N TRP A 85 3.43 4.04 0.65
CA TRP A 85 1.98 4.22 0.79
C TRP A 85 1.22 3.04 0.19
N LYS A 86 0.04 2.76 0.74
CA LYS A 86 -0.88 1.71 0.26
C LYS A 86 -2.33 2.14 0.45
N ILE A 87 -3.17 1.85 -0.53
CA ILE A 87 -4.63 1.97 -0.51
C ILE A 87 -5.20 0.57 -0.69
N ILE A 88 -6.15 0.17 0.15
CA ILE A 88 -6.84 -1.12 0.13
C ILE A 88 -8.35 -0.84 0.14
N VAL A 89 -9.03 -1.10 -0.97
CA VAL A 89 -10.49 -1.12 -1.04
C VAL A 89 -10.96 -2.51 -0.66
N VAL A 90 -11.87 -2.60 0.30
CA VAL A 90 -12.35 -3.87 0.87
C VAL A 90 -13.80 -4.11 0.45
N LEU A 91 -14.04 -5.11 -0.38
CA LEU A 91 -15.39 -5.55 -0.75
C LEU A 91 -15.81 -6.72 0.15
N ASP A 92 -16.94 -6.55 0.85
CA ASP A 92 -17.50 -7.60 1.70
C ASP A 92 -18.13 -8.74 0.90
N ASN A 93 -18.55 -8.48 -0.35
CA ASN A 93 -19.10 -9.47 -1.26
C ASN A 93 -18.21 -9.56 -2.51
N PRO A 94 -17.40 -10.64 -2.65
CA PRO A 94 -16.51 -10.82 -3.79
C PRO A 94 -17.23 -10.88 -5.14
N GLY A 95 -16.55 -10.45 -6.20
CA GLY A 95 -17.00 -10.60 -7.58
C GLY A 95 -17.92 -9.48 -8.08
N LEU A 96 -18.24 -8.49 -7.23
CA LEU A 96 -19.07 -7.35 -7.63
C LEU A 96 -18.29 -6.27 -8.40
N GLY A 97 -16.96 -6.28 -8.32
CA GLY A 97 -16.13 -5.25 -8.93
C GLY A 97 -16.56 -3.84 -8.54
N LEU A 98 -16.64 -2.92 -9.53
CA LEU A 98 -17.05 -1.54 -9.30
C LEU A 98 -18.47 -1.41 -8.71
N ALA A 99 -19.38 -2.33 -9.04
CA ALA A 99 -20.75 -2.30 -8.51
C ALA A 99 -20.80 -2.60 -7.00
N GLY A 100 -19.75 -3.19 -6.43
CA GLY A 100 -19.62 -3.43 -5.00
C GLY A 100 -19.10 -2.23 -4.21
N VAL A 101 -18.61 -1.17 -4.88
CA VAL A 101 -18.09 0.03 -4.22
C VAL A 101 -19.24 1.01 -3.97
N THR A 102 -19.42 1.39 -2.71
CA THR A 102 -20.46 2.29 -2.22
C THR A 102 -19.86 3.30 -1.25
N THR A 103 -20.64 4.28 -0.79
CA THR A 103 -20.24 5.23 0.25
C THR A 103 -19.96 4.58 1.62
N ARG A 104 -20.31 3.29 1.80
CA ARG A 104 -20.04 2.50 3.01
C ARG A 104 -18.86 1.56 2.84
N THR A 105 -18.27 1.47 1.65
CA THR A 105 -17.15 0.57 1.40
C THR A 105 -15.95 1.00 2.23
N ARG A 106 -15.38 0.06 2.98
CA ARG A 106 -14.19 0.32 3.78
C ARG A 106 -12.98 0.54 2.86
N VAL A 107 -12.26 1.63 3.09
CA VAL A 107 -10.99 1.93 2.42
C VAL A 107 -9.93 2.17 3.47
N ILE A 108 -8.83 1.40 3.41
CA ILE A 108 -7.67 1.56 4.28
C ILE A 108 -6.57 2.24 3.47
N ALA A 109 -6.16 3.43 3.89
CA ALA A 109 -5.02 4.13 3.32
C ALA A 109 -3.94 4.39 4.39
N VAL A 110 -2.67 4.14 4.06
CA VAL A 110 -1.53 4.40 4.94
C VAL A 110 -0.42 5.16 4.21
N ASN A 111 0.35 5.94 4.98
CA ASN A 111 1.60 6.54 4.54
C ASN A 111 2.69 6.29 5.60
N ILE A 112 3.53 5.30 5.37
CA ILE A 112 4.52 4.81 6.34
C ILE A 112 5.90 5.39 6.01
N PRO A 113 6.63 5.98 6.96
CA PRO A 113 7.99 6.45 6.72
C PRO A 113 8.93 5.28 6.39
N ASN A 114 9.75 5.46 5.36
CA ASN A 114 10.71 4.47 4.90
C ASN A 114 12.02 4.56 5.66
N MET A 115 11.99 4.16 6.94
CA MET A 115 13.12 4.33 7.85
C MET A 115 13.33 3.16 8.81
N GLN A 116 14.52 3.05 9.38
CA GLN A 116 14.78 2.27 10.58
C GLN A 116 13.99 2.79 11.79
N GLY A 117 13.72 1.93 12.78
CA GLY A 117 13.02 2.28 14.02
C GLY A 117 11.51 2.04 13.99
N VAL A 118 10.93 1.66 12.84
CA VAL A 118 9.48 1.42 12.68
C VAL A 118 9.08 -0.06 12.75
N ARG A 119 10.04 -0.98 13.00
CA ARG A 119 9.81 -2.43 12.88
C ARG A 119 8.63 -2.94 13.71
N ILE A 120 8.52 -2.47 14.94
CA ILE A 120 7.47 -2.86 15.90
C ILE A 120 6.27 -1.91 15.92
N ALA A 121 6.27 -0.89 15.05
CA ALA A 121 5.18 0.07 15.00
C ALA A 121 3.92 -0.57 14.39
N ASN A 122 2.75 -0.14 14.86
CA ASN A 122 1.47 -0.58 14.31
C ASN A 122 1.14 0.28 13.07
N TRP A 123 0.91 -0.37 11.92
CA TRP A 123 0.54 0.34 10.68
C TRP A 123 -0.72 1.20 10.84
N ARG A 124 -1.59 0.88 11.80
CA ARG A 124 -2.79 1.66 12.12
C ARG A 124 -2.49 3.09 12.56
N ASN A 125 -1.30 3.32 13.12
CA ASN A 125 -0.85 4.66 13.54
C ASN A 125 -0.48 5.57 12.36
N TYR A 126 -0.36 5.00 11.16
CA TYR A 126 0.03 5.70 9.93
C TYR A 126 -1.11 5.76 8.93
N ARG A 127 -2.35 5.54 9.39
CA ARG A 127 -3.54 5.68 8.57
C ARG A 127 -3.75 7.14 8.20
N VAL A 128 -4.12 7.34 6.95
CA VAL A 128 -4.46 8.64 6.36
C VAL A 128 -5.72 8.47 5.51
N SER A 129 -6.25 9.57 4.98
CA SER A 129 -7.31 9.52 3.99
C SER A 129 -6.72 9.27 2.59
N VAL A 130 -7.52 8.80 1.63
CA VAL A 130 -7.07 8.72 0.23
C VAL A 130 -6.78 10.13 -0.31
N ASN A 131 -7.61 11.12 0.04
CA ASN A 131 -7.37 12.53 -0.30
C ASN A 131 -5.99 13.02 0.15
N SER A 132 -5.50 12.56 1.31
CA SER A 132 -4.15 12.89 1.77
C SER A 132 -3.06 12.28 0.88
N LEU A 133 -3.27 11.07 0.34
CA LEU A 133 -2.36 10.45 -0.61
C LEU A 133 -2.44 11.09 -2.00
N GLU A 134 -3.61 11.52 -2.44
CA GLU A 134 -3.78 12.29 -3.68
C GLU A 134 -3.09 13.65 -3.59
N SER A 135 -3.29 14.38 -2.49
CA SER A 135 -2.58 15.63 -2.24
C SER A 135 -1.08 15.45 -2.18
N LEU A 136 -0.61 14.29 -1.70
CA LEU A 136 0.82 13.95 -1.67
C LEU A 136 1.35 13.65 -3.07
N THR A 137 0.66 12.80 -3.83
CA THR A 137 1.17 12.20 -5.07
C THR A 137 0.82 12.97 -6.34
N GLY A 138 -0.22 13.80 -6.30
CA GLY A 138 -0.83 14.42 -7.48
C GLY A 138 -1.67 13.46 -8.32
N TYR A 139 -1.89 12.22 -7.86
CA TYR A 139 -2.72 11.23 -8.55
C TYR A 139 -4.20 11.40 -8.20
N ASN A 140 -5.06 10.88 -9.06
CA ASN A 140 -6.48 10.63 -8.81
C ASN A 140 -6.65 9.12 -8.67
N PHE A 141 -6.75 8.63 -7.43
CA PHE A 141 -6.99 7.24 -7.11
C PHE A 141 -8.47 6.92 -7.25
N LEU A 142 -8.80 5.62 -7.36
CA LEU A 142 -10.18 5.14 -7.50
C LEU A 142 -11.00 5.84 -8.59
N SER A 143 -10.34 6.39 -9.61
CA SER A 143 -10.95 7.23 -10.66
C SER A 143 -12.07 6.58 -11.49
N GLN A 144 -12.24 5.25 -11.38
CA GLN A 144 -13.34 4.49 -11.99
C GLN A 144 -14.60 4.42 -11.10
N VAL A 145 -14.51 4.81 -9.83
CA VAL A 145 -15.63 4.94 -8.89
C VAL A 145 -16.34 6.27 -9.17
N SER A 146 -17.66 6.38 -8.96
CA SER A 146 -18.34 7.66 -9.18
C SER A 146 -17.87 8.75 -8.21
N THR A 147 -17.80 10.00 -8.65
CA THR A 147 -17.31 11.13 -7.85
C THR A 147 -18.10 11.34 -6.56
N SER A 148 -19.42 11.04 -6.57
CA SER A 148 -20.25 11.08 -5.36
C SER A 148 -19.82 10.06 -4.32
N ILE A 149 -19.36 8.87 -4.74
CA ILE A 149 -18.85 7.86 -3.81
C ILE A 149 -17.43 8.20 -3.37
N GLN A 150 -16.55 8.58 -4.31
CA GLN A 150 -15.17 9.04 -4.03
C GLN A 150 -15.17 10.11 -2.93
N SER A 151 -16.00 11.15 -3.07
CA SER A 151 -16.10 12.26 -2.11
C SER A 151 -16.36 11.84 -0.66
N VAL A 152 -16.96 10.66 -0.44
CA VAL A 152 -17.19 10.10 0.88
C VAL A 152 -16.04 9.20 1.31
N ILE A 153 -15.71 8.18 0.51
CA ILE A 153 -14.77 7.14 0.92
C ILE A 153 -13.32 7.63 0.95
N GLU A 154 -12.97 8.64 0.14
CA GLU A 154 -11.61 9.15 0.05
C GLU A 154 -11.28 10.20 1.09
N ALA A 155 -12.31 10.87 1.64
CA ALA A 155 -12.18 11.85 2.71
C ALA A 155 -12.03 11.21 4.10
N GLN A 156 -12.42 9.94 4.25
CA GLN A 156 -12.40 9.26 5.54
C GLN A 156 -11.04 8.64 5.85
N VAL A 157 -10.69 8.62 7.13
CA VAL A 157 -9.60 7.80 7.68
C VAL A 157 -10.22 6.55 8.29
N ASP A 158 -9.76 5.36 7.89
CA ASP A 158 -10.20 4.10 8.46
C ASP A 158 -10.09 4.11 9.99
N ASN A 159 -11.18 3.70 10.67
CA ASN A 159 -11.35 3.81 12.12
C ASN A 159 -11.49 2.45 12.85
N LEU A 160 -11.22 1.35 12.15
CA LEU A 160 -11.32 -0.02 12.65
C LEU A 160 -10.10 -0.50 13.46
#